data_AF-A0AAD9F4C9-F1
#
_entry.id   AF-A0AAD9F4C9-F1
#
_cell.length_a   1.000
_cell.length_b   1.000
_cell.length_c   1.000
_cell.angle_alpha   90.00
_cell.angle_beta   90.00
_cell.angle_gamma   90.00
#
_symmetry.space_group_name_H-M   'P 1'
#
loop_
_entity.id
_entity.type
_entity.pdbx_description
1 polymer ?
#
loop_
_entity_poly.entity_id
_entity_poly.type
_entity_poly.pdbx_seq_one_letter_code
_entity_poly.pdbx_strand_id
1 'polypeptide(L)'
;MRSDMFPASSFGKWETVMIVEEMEGEGVPKSDAAKCNEAQVEPLEKKGKFEEQGMKAPSDVSQQWGSYFVDSQGSGGGGEESQKLTWCCHCIHKYSTMAIPSVEHIADLPLDYKFPRFSPDKPCTTGYYPRPPDSLLKRCESLS
;
A
#
# COMPACT_ATOMS: atom_id res chain seq x y z
N MET A 1 -5.27 2.76 -10.80
CA MET A 1 -6.14 2.10 -9.79
C MET A 1 -7.51 1.70 -10.34
N ARG A 2 -8.42 2.63 -10.68
CA ARG A 2 -9.80 2.28 -11.09
C ARG A 2 -9.89 1.41 -12.35
N SER A 3 -9.08 1.65 -13.38
CA SER A 3 -9.15 0.92 -14.65
C SER A 3 -8.90 -0.58 -14.52
N ASP A 4 -8.01 -0.96 -13.61
CA ASP A 4 -7.46 -2.33 -13.58
C ASP A 4 -8.21 -3.20 -12.56
N MET A 5 -8.65 -2.61 -11.44
CA MET A 5 -9.37 -3.36 -10.40
C MET A 5 -10.89 -3.34 -10.58
N PHE A 6 -11.50 -2.18 -10.93
CA PHE A 6 -12.97 -2.05 -10.89
C PHE A 6 -13.64 -2.91 -11.96
N PRO A 7 -13.26 -2.85 -13.25
CA PRO A 7 -13.86 -3.71 -14.27
C PRO A 7 -13.53 -5.20 -14.06
N ALA A 8 -12.29 -5.51 -13.68
CA ALA A 8 -11.86 -6.88 -13.45
C ALA A 8 -12.63 -7.54 -12.30
N SER A 9 -12.80 -6.84 -11.18
CA SER A 9 -13.60 -7.32 -10.04
C SER A 9 -15.11 -7.31 -10.34
N SER A 10 -15.64 -6.20 -10.87
CA SER A 10 -17.10 -6.01 -10.98
C SER A 10 -17.74 -6.78 -12.14
N PHE A 11 -17.07 -6.83 -13.29
CA PHE A 11 -17.60 -7.47 -14.50
C PHE A 11 -16.92 -8.82 -14.75
N GLY A 12 -15.60 -8.88 -14.59
CA GLY A 12 -14.82 -10.10 -14.78
C GLY A 12 -14.96 -11.12 -13.65
N LYS A 13 -15.30 -10.67 -12.43
CA LYS A 13 -15.22 -11.47 -11.19
C LYS A 13 -13.85 -12.09 -10.97
N TRP A 14 -12.80 -11.40 -11.41
CA TRP A 14 -11.41 -11.86 -11.27
C TRP A 14 -10.91 -11.56 -9.86
N GLU A 15 -10.07 -12.45 -9.34
CA GLU A 15 -9.23 -12.12 -8.18
C GLU A 15 -8.15 -11.14 -8.63
N THR A 16 -8.05 -10.01 -7.94
CA THR A 16 -7.20 -8.88 -8.31
C THR A 16 -6.21 -8.60 -7.17
N VAL A 17 -4.95 -8.39 -7.52
CA VAL A 17 -3.91 -7.98 -6.58
C VAL A 17 -3.54 -6.53 -6.87
N MET A 18 -3.64 -5.66 -5.88
CA MET A 18 -3.21 -4.27 -6.02
C MET A 18 -1.73 -4.14 -5.62
N ILE A 19 -0.93 -3.52 -6.48
CA ILE A 19 0.45 -3.14 -6.17
C ILE A 19 0.44 -1.68 -5.68
N VAL A 20 0.93 -1.43 -4.46
CA VAL A 20 0.85 -0.13 -3.75
C VAL A 20 2.20 0.19 -3.13
N GLU A 21 3.09 0.83 -3.88
CA GLU A 21 4.46 1.18 -3.45
C GLU A 21 4.46 2.06 -2.18
N GLU A 22 3.41 2.86 -1.96
CA GLU A 22 3.26 3.70 -0.77
C GLU A 22 3.18 2.91 0.53
N MET A 23 2.92 1.60 0.47
CA MET A 23 3.04 0.72 1.62
C MET A 23 4.46 0.75 2.20
N GLU A 24 5.49 0.83 1.35
CA GLU A 24 6.89 0.86 1.81
C GLU A 24 7.22 2.13 2.61
N GLY A 25 6.65 3.27 2.20
CA GLY A 25 6.74 4.52 2.96
C GLY A 25 6.07 4.43 4.33
N GLU A 26 5.05 3.59 4.45
CA GLU A 26 4.28 3.40 5.67
C GLU A 26 4.73 2.19 6.50
N GLY A 27 6.05 1.97 6.54
CA GLY A 27 6.69 1.03 7.46
C GLY A 27 6.61 -0.44 7.01
N VAL A 28 6.12 -0.71 5.80
CA VAL A 28 6.21 -2.06 5.21
C VAL A 28 7.63 -2.26 4.68
N PRO A 29 8.35 -3.32 5.09
CA PRO A 29 9.72 -3.52 4.65
C PRO A 29 9.75 -3.88 3.16
N LYS A 30 10.76 -3.38 2.43
CA LYS A 30 11.08 -3.85 1.08
C LYS A 30 11.36 -5.36 1.07
N SER A 31 11.03 -6.03 -0.04
CA SER A 31 11.32 -7.45 -0.25
C SER A 31 12.83 -7.69 -0.24
N ASP A 32 13.26 -8.82 0.28
CA ASP A 32 14.67 -9.22 0.28
C ASP A 32 15.19 -9.44 -1.15
N ALA A 33 14.34 -9.91 -2.06
CA ALA A 33 14.65 -9.98 -3.49
C ALA A 33 14.93 -8.58 -4.08
N ALA A 34 14.14 -7.57 -3.70
CA ALA A 34 14.34 -6.20 -4.15
C ALA A 34 15.66 -5.60 -3.61
N LYS A 35 16.02 -5.88 -2.35
CA LYS A 35 17.31 -5.45 -1.75
C LYS A 35 18.51 -6.11 -2.43
N CYS A 36 18.40 -7.40 -2.78
CA CYS A 36 19.44 -8.10 -3.53
C CYS A 36 19.59 -7.55 -4.95
N ASN A 37 18.49 -7.15 -5.61
CA ASN A 37 18.53 -6.53 -6.94
C ASN A 37 19.16 -5.12 -6.91
N GLU A 38 18.91 -4.31 -5.87
CA GLU A 38 19.63 -3.03 -5.69
C GLU A 38 21.16 -3.25 -5.55
N ALA A 39 21.60 -4.40 -5.02
CA ALA A 39 23.01 -4.77 -4.90
C ALA A 39 23.61 -5.34 -6.21
N GLN A 40 22.78 -5.85 -7.11
CA GLN A 40 23.20 -6.31 -8.45
C GLN A 40 22.98 -5.19 -9.45
N VAL A 41 24.04 -4.41 -9.70
CA VAL A 41 24.16 -3.34 -10.71
C VAL A 41 23.19 -3.52 -11.90
N GLU A 42 22.00 -2.93 -11.79
CA GLU A 42 21.12 -2.76 -12.94
C GLU A 42 21.84 -1.92 -14.01
N PRO A 43 21.52 -2.09 -15.31
CA PRO A 43 22.03 -1.20 -16.34
C PRO A 43 21.72 0.23 -15.94
N LEU A 44 22.76 1.05 -15.75
CA LEU A 44 22.63 2.42 -15.25
C LEU A 44 21.50 3.13 -16.00
N GLU A 45 20.36 3.31 -15.33
CA GLU A 45 19.24 4.02 -15.91
C GLU A 45 19.76 5.37 -16.40
N LYS A 46 19.28 5.82 -17.55
CA LYS A 46 19.71 7.08 -18.14
C LYS A 46 19.26 8.21 -17.22
N LYS A 47 20.12 8.55 -16.26
CA LYS A 47 19.81 9.54 -15.24
C LYS A 47 19.47 10.85 -15.91
N GLY A 48 18.25 11.33 -15.66
CA GLY A 48 17.87 12.68 -16.03
C GLY A 48 18.83 13.64 -15.35
N LYS A 49 19.20 14.74 -16.02
CA LYS A 49 20.13 15.78 -15.51
C LYS A 49 19.71 16.42 -14.16
N PHE A 50 18.56 16.03 -13.60
CA PHE A 50 17.97 16.57 -12.39
C PHE A 50 17.77 15.53 -11.27
N GLU A 51 18.04 14.25 -11.50
CA GLU A 51 17.87 13.20 -10.47
C GLU A 51 18.86 13.30 -9.29
N GLU A 52 19.97 14.02 -9.48
CA GLU A 52 21.05 14.06 -8.49
C GLU A 52 20.77 15.02 -7.31
N GLN A 53 19.73 15.85 -7.38
CA GLN A 53 19.38 16.81 -6.32
C GLN A 53 18.14 16.39 -5.55
N GLY A 54 18.30 15.46 -4.59
CA GLY A 54 17.38 15.31 -3.46
C GLY A 54 15.96 14.85 -3.81
N MET A 55 15.78 14.13 -4.91
CA MET A 55 14.49 13.51 -5.23
C MET A 55 14.18 12.43 -4.18
N LYS A 56 13.05 12.63 -3.49
CA LYS A 56 12.45 11.64 -2.58
C LYS A 56 12.17 10.34 -3.34
N ALA A 57 12.26 9.21 -2.67
CA ALA A 57 11.84 7.94 -3.27
C ALA A 57 10.34 8.01 -3.60
N PRO A 58 9.86 7.35 -4.68
CA PRO A 58 8.43 7.32 -5.01
C PRO A 58 7.55 6.83 -3.85
N SER A 59 8.08 5.95 -3.01
CA SER A 59 7.43 5.40 -1.83
C SER A 59 7.44 6.33 -0.61
N ASP A 60 8.14 7.46 -0.62
CA ASP A 60 8.27 8.31 0.57
C ASP A 60 6.94 8.93 1.00
N VAL A 61 6.68 8.94 2.32
CA VAL A 61 5.45 9.52 2.88
C VAL A 61 5.33 11.01 2.53
N SER A 62 4.18 11.37 1.95
CA SER A 62 3.89 12.74 1.55
C SER A 62 3.74 13.67 2.76
N GLN A 63 4.55 14.72 2.78
CA GLN A 63 4.48 15.76 3.82
C GLN A 63 3.36 16.79 3.57
N GLN A 64 2.88 16.88 2.33
CA GLN A 64 1.86 17.87 1.94
C GLN A 64 0.46 17.28 1.87
N TRP A 65 0.34 16.02 1.46
CA TRP A 65 -0.95 15.37 1.19
C TRP A 65 -1.32 14.31 2.24
N GLY A 66 -0.43 14.04 3.21
CA GLY A 66 -0.66 13.07 4.26
C GLY A 66 -0.52 11.63 3.81
N SER A 67 -1.15 10.73 4.57
CA SER A 67 -1.12 9.29 4.30
C SER A 67 -1.98 8.93 3.10
N TYR A 68 -1.52 7.94 2.34
CA TYR A 68 -2.29 7.37 1.24
C TYR A 68 -3.53 6.61 1.73
N PHE A 69 -3.49 6.07 2.96
CA PHE A 69 -4.49 5.14 3.46
C PHE A 69 -5.49 5.77 4.43
N VAL A 70 -5.06 6.72 5.25
CA VAL A 70 -5.89 7.35 6.29
C VAL A 70 -5.83 8.88 6.22
N ASP A 71 -7.00 9.50 6.28
CA ASP A 71 -7.13 10.94 6.48
C ASP A 71 -7.40 11.24 7.95
N SER A 72 -6.66 12.21 8.51
CA SER A 72 -6.80 12.65 9.90
C SER A 72 -7.55 13.97 9.91
N GLN A 73 -8.85 13.92 10.22
CA GLN A 73 -9.66 15.12 10.31
C GLN A 73 -9.59 15.66 11.74
N GLY A 74 -8.66 16.60 11.97
CA GLY A 74 -8.64 17.38 13.20
C GLY A 74 -9.93 18.18 13.32
N SER A 75 -10.73 17.88 14.35
CA SER A 75 -11.86 18.74 14.70
C SER A 75 -11.27 20.05 15.23
N GLY A 76 -11.34 21.12 14.44
CA GLY A 76 -10.86 22.43 14.84
C GLY A 76 -11.58 22.92 16.10
N GLY A 77 -11.00 22.60 17.27
CA GLY A 77 -11.55 22.92 18.58
C GLY A 77 -11.86 21.68 19.43
N GLY A 78 -10.83 21.02 19.97
CA GLY A 78 -10.92 20.14 21.15
C GLY A 78 -11.77 18.86 21.04
N GLY A 79 -12.29 18.52 19.86
CA GLY A 79 -12.99 17.25 19.62
C GLY A 79 -12.03 16.12 19.26
N GLU A 80 -12.43 14.87 19.54
CA GLU A 80 -11.66 13.67 19.20
C GLU A 80 -11.22 13.66 17.72
N GLU A 81 -9.94 13.37 17.49
CA GLU A 81 -9.34 13.18 16.18
C GLU A 81 -10.03 11.98 15.48
N SER A 82 -10.87 12.25 14.47
CA SER A 82 -11.55 11.19 13.72
C SER A 82 -10.71 10.80 12.50
N GLN A 83 -10.15 9.59 12.55
CA GLN A 83 -9.40 9.02 11.43
C GLN A 83 -10.33 8.26 10.46
N LYS A 84 -10.32 8.65 9.18
CA LYS A 84 -11.15 8.05 8.12
C LYS A 84 -10.27 7.39 7.07
N LEU A 85 -10.76 6.32 6.45
CA LEU A 85 -10.07 5.74 5.29
C LEU A 85 -10.13 6.73 4.13
N THR A 86 -9.03 6.88 3.41
CA THR A 86 -9.03 7.65 2.16
C THR A 86 -9.89 6.95 1.10
N TRP A 87 -10.27 7.70 0.07
CA TRP A 87 -10.98 7.12 -1.08
C TRP A 87 -10.15 6.02 -1.77
N CYS A 88 -8.83 6.20 -1.85
CA CYS A 88 -7.91 5.21 -2.40
C CYS A 88 -7.93 3.92 -1.57
N CYS A 89 -7.82 4.02 -0.24
CA CYS A 89 -7.87 2.86 0.64
C CYS A 89 -9.22 2.13 0.55
N HIS A 90 -10.32 2.88 0.55
CA HIS A 90 -11.65 2.30 0.38
C HIS A 90 -11.78 1.53 -0.94
N CYS A 91 -11.24 2.09 -2.02
CA CYS A 91 -11.22 1.45 -3.33
C CYS A 91 -10.41 0.15 -3.35
N ILE A 92 -9.25 0.12 -2.68
CA ILE A 92 -8.45 -1.10 -2.50
C ILE A 92 -9.27 -2.17 -1.79
N HIS A 93 -9.86 -1.85 -0.63
CA HIS A 93 -10.66 -2.81 0.15
C HIS A 93 -11.87 -3.35 -0.60
N LYS A 94 -12.48 -2.54 -1.47
CA LYS A 94 -13.71 -2.89 -2.17
C LYS A 94 -13.48 -3.72 -3.43
N TYR A 95 -12.42 -3.42 -4.18
CA TYR A 95 -12.23 -3.97 -5.54
C TYR A 95 -10.98 -4.82 -5.70
N SER A 96 -10.14 -4.91 -4.66
CA SER A 96 -8.96 -5.77 -4.63
C SER A 96 -9.19 -6.98 -3.72
N THR A 97 -8.55 -8.10 -4.05
CA THR A 97 -8.51 -9.30 -3.20
C THR A 97 -7.45 -9.15 -2.10
N MET A 98 -6.32 -8.53 -2.42
CA MET A 98 -5.20 -8.25 -1.51
C MET A 98 -4.30 -7.14 -2.07
N ALA A 99 -3.51 -6.51 -1.21
CA ALA A 99 -2.55 -5.49 -1.61
C ALA A 99 -1.11 -5.86 -1.20
N ILE A 100 -0.16 -5.57 -2.09
CA ILE A 100 1.28 -5.78 -1.90
C ILE A 100 2.05 -4.52 -2.31
N PRO A 101 3.20 -4.24 -1.70
CA PRO A 101 4.06 -3.13 -2.13
C PRO A 101 4.66 -3.32 -3.53
N SER A 102 5.03 -4.56 -3.88
CA SER A 102 5.68 -4.87 -5.17
C SER A 102 5.54 -6.35 -5.52
N VAL A 103 5.84 -6.73 -6.77
CA VAL A 103 5.75 -8.15 -7.23
C VAL A 103 6.82 -9.02 -6.54
N GLU A 104 7.96 -8.45 -6.21
CA GLU A 104 9.08 -9.11 -5.53
C GLU A 104 8.69 -9.64 -4.15
N HIS A 105 7.62 -9.12 -3.54
CA HIS A 105 7.12 -9.61 -2.26
C HIS A 105 6.42 -10.97 -2.37
N ILE A 106 5.93 -11.32 -3.55
CA ILE A 106 5.22 -12.59 -3.78
C ILE A 106 6.02 -13.58 -4.64
N ALA A 107 7.12 -13.14 -5.26
CA ALA A 107 7.90 -13.93 -6.19
C ALA A 107 8.53 -15.19 -5.56
N ASP A 108 8.96 -15.10 -4.30
CA ASP A 108 9.66 -16.20 -3.59
C ASP A 108 8.71 -17.10 -2.78
N LEU A 109 7.41 -16.84 -2.82
CA LEU A 109 6.43 -17.63 -2.07
C LEU A 109 6.08 -18.92 -2.82
N PRO A 110 5.77 -20.02 -2.11
CA PRO A 110 5.34 -21.25 -2.75
C PRO A 110 3.97 -21.05 -3.44
N LEU A 111 3.73 -21.77 -4.52
CA LEU A 111 2.52 -21.63 -5.34
C LEU A 111 1.21 -21.91 -4.59
N ASP A 112 1.27 -22.65 -3.49
CA ASP A 112 0.13 -22.99 -2.65
C ASP A 112 -0.04 -22.04 -1.44
N TYR A 113 0.78 -21.00 -1.33
CA TYR A 113 0.70 -19.99 -0.28
C TYR A 113 -0.71 -19.39 -0.19
N LYS A 114 -1.22 -19.25 1.03
CA LYS A 114 -2.57 -18.73 1.29
C LYS A 114 -2.48 -17.30 1.81
N PHE A 115 -2.73 -16.35 0.93
CA PHE A 115 -2.74 -14.93 1.30
C PHE A 115 -3.97 -14.58 2.15
N PRO A 116 -3.81 -13.68 3.14
CA PRO A 116 -4.96 -13.01 3.74
C PRO A 116 -5.68 -12.18 2.67
N ARG A 117 -7.01 -12.16 2.72
CA ARG A 117 -7.86 -11.46 1.74
C ARG A 117 -8.68 -10.37 2.40
N PHE A 118 -8.92 -9.29 1.68
CA PHE A 118 -9.91 -8.30 2.08
C PHE A 118 -11.30 -8.94 2.21
N SER A 119 -12.03 -8.57 3.24
CA SER A 119 -13.38 -9.06 3.53
C SER A 119 -14.10 -8.06 4.42
N PRO A 120 -15.41 -7.82 4.21
CA PRO A 120 -16.19 -6.94 5.07
C PRO A 120 -16.34 -7.47 6.51
N ASP A 121 -16.18 -8.78 6.71
CA ASP A 121 -16.32 -9.44 8.01
C ASP A 121 -15.01 -9.47 8.80
N LYS A 122 -13.91 -8.98 8.21
CA LYS A 122 -12.58 -8.98 8.81
C LYS A 122 -12.11 -7.55 9.10
N PRO A 123 -11.16 -7.37 10.03
CA PRO A 123 -10.57 -6.06 10.29
C PRO A 123 -10.00 -5.44 9.01
N CYS A 124 -10.08 -4.10 8.92
CA CYS A 124 -9.59 -3.33 7.77
C CYS A 124 -8.07 -3.42 7.53
N THR A 125 -7.33 -4.05 8.44
CA THR A 125 -5.91 -4.37 8.35
C THR A 125 -5.66 -5.73 7.70
N THR A 126 -6.67 -6.58 7.51
CA THR A 126 -6.51 -7.86 6.80
C THR A 126 -6.43 -7.63 5.30
N GLY A 127 -5.64 -8.43 4.57
CA GLY A 127 -5.54 -8.36 3.11
C GLY A 127 -4.32 -7.60 2.60
N TYR A 128 -3.55 -6.98 3.49
CA TYR A 128 -2.24 -6.43 3.19
C TYR A 128 -1.16 -7.48 3.44
N TYR A 129 -0.24 -7.62 2.49
CA TYR A 129 0.92 -8.49 2.60
C TYR A 129 2.20 -7.71 2.26
N PRO A 130 3.32 -7.89 3.00
CA PRO A 130 3.52 -8.83 4.10
C PRO A 130 2.85 -8.40 5.42
N ARG A 131 2.56 -7.10 5.58
CA ARG A 131 1.86 -6.55 6.74
C ARG A 131 1.08 -5.28 6.35
N PRO A 132 0.17 -4.80 7.22
CA PRO A 132 -0.60 -3.58 6.96
C PRO A 132 0.28 -2.32 7.12
N PRO A 133 -0.03 -1.24 6.37
CA PRO A 133 0.53 0.10 6.58
C PRO A 133 0.37 0.63 8.01
N ASP A 134 1.37 1.36 8.50
CA ASP A 134 1.39 1.88 9.87
C ASP A 134 0.24 2.84 10.18
N SER A 135 -0.21 3.66 9.22
CA SER A 135 -1.35 4.56 9.44
C SER A 135 -2.65 3.80 9.74
N LEU A 136 -2.86 2.66 9.08
CA LEU A 136 -4.03 1.81 9.29
C LEU A 136 -3.98 1.09 10.63
N LEU A 137 -2.79 0.70 11.08
CA LEU A 137 -2.61 0.10 12.40
C LEU A 137 -2.91 1.10 13.52
N LYS A 138 -2.34 2.31 13.44
CA LYS A 138 -2.61 3.40 14.39
C LYS A 138 -4.11 3.72 14.48
N ARG A 139 -4.80 3.71 13.33
CA ARG A 139 -6.25 3.88 13.27
C ARG A 139 -7.03 2.74 13.92
N CYS A 140 -6.56 1.50 13.78
CA CYS A 140 -7.24 0.37 14.40
C CYS A 140 -7.07 0.37 15.93
N GLU A 141 -5.90 0.79 16.41
CA GLU A 141 -5.62 0.97 17.84
C GLU A 141 -6.49 2.07 18.46
N SER A 142 -6.77 3.17 17.75
CA SER A 142 -7.65 4.25 18.24
C SER A 142 -9.13 3.88 18.27
N LEU A 143 -9.53 2.81 17.58
CA LEU A 143 -10.91 2.31 17.54
C LEU A 143 -11.18 1.16 18.52
N SER A 144 -10.16 0.67 19.24
CA SER A 144 -10.23 -0.46 20.16
C SER A 144 -10.32 0.01 21.61
#